data_AF-A0A1F6RAD9-F1
#
_entry.id   AF-A0A1F6RAD9-F1
#
_cell.length_a   1.000
_cell.length_b   1.000
_cell.length_c   1.000
_cell.angle_alpha   90.00
_cell.angle_beta   90.00
_cell.angle_gamma   90.00
#
_symmetry.space_group_name_H-M   'P 1'
#
loop_
_entity.id
_entity.type
_entity.pdbx_description
1 polymer ?
#
loop_
_entity_poly.entity_id
_entity_poly.type
_entity_poly.pdbx_seq_one_letter_code
_entity_poly.pdbx_strand_id
1 'polypeptide(L)' 'MAIKISKKLIGKWLVYYGASGFAAYFGKVVDVNETDKEIKIADGLTGSKRYCNSRNCEIFKTKKQAVEEYQYYQPENLGD' A
#
# COMPACT_ATOMS: atom_id res chain seq x y z
N MET A 1 -8.11 -7.39 5.52
CA MET A 1 -8.81 -6.10 5.75
C MET A 1 -9.15 -5.47 4.40
N ALA A 2 -10.31 -4.82 4.24
CA ALA A 2 -10.68 -4.15 2.99
C ALA A 2 -10.87 -2.65 3.24
N ILE A 3 -10.11 -1.80 2.53
CA ILE A 3 -10.21 -0.34 2.68
C ILE A 3 -11.34 0.23 1.81
N LYS A 4 -11.97 1.30 2.29
CA LYS A 4 -12.96 2.04 1.49
C LYS A 4 -12.22 2.84 0.42
N ILE A 5 -12.41 2.47 -0.84
CA ILE A 5 -11.83 3.16 -1.99
C ILE A 5 -12.52 4.50 -2.16
N SER A 6 -11.72 5.57 -2.13
CA SER A 6 -12.21 6.92 -2.38
C SER A 6 -11.07 7.83 -2.86
N LYS A 7 -11.40 8.87 -3.62
CA LYS A 7 -10.45 9.92 -4.03
C LYS A 7 -9.75 10.60 -2.85
N LYS A 8 -10.31 10.53 -1.63
CA LYS A 8 -9.65 11.00 -0.39
C LYS A 8 -8.35 10.27 -0.05
N LEU A 9 -8.11 9.11 -0.66
CA LEU A 9 -6.86 8.35 -0.50
C LEU A 9 -5.72 8.97 -1.30
N ILE A 10 -6.00 9.78 -2.33
CA ILE A 10 -4.96 10.41 -3.15
C ILE A 10 -4.05 11.27 -2.26
N GLY A 11 -2.74 11.07 -2.41
CA GLY A 11 -1.72 11.72 -1.59
C GLY A 11 -1.35 10.97 -0.31
N LYS A 12 -2.15 9.98 0.12
CA LYS A 12 -1.81 9.07 1.22
C LYS A 12 -0.80 8.01 0.78
N TRP A 13 -0.22 7.35 1.75
CA TRP A 13 0.66 6.20 1.51
C TRP A 13 -0.11 4.92 1.76
N LEU A 14 0.22 3.87 1.01
CA LEU A 14 -0.41 2.57 1.08
C LEU A 14 0.69 1.50 1.22
N VAL A 15 0.46 0.51 2.06
CA VAL A 15 1.23 -0.75 2.10
C VAL A 15 0.32 -1.87 1.62
N TYR A 16 0.80 -2.69 0.70
CA TYR A 16 0.11 -3.89 0.21
C TYR A 16 0.76 -5.14 0.79
N TYR A 17 -0.05 -6.01 1.38
CA TYR A 17 0.38 -7.28 1.94
C TYR A 17 0.08 -8.42 0.95
N GLY A 18 1.10 -9.21 0.64
CA GLY A 18 0.98 -10.39 -0.21
C GLY A 18 0.15 -11.49 0.47
N ALA A 19 -0.09 -12.58 -0.27
CA ALA A 19 -0.86 -13.73 0.25
C ALA A 19 -0.22 -14.37 1.49
N SER A 20 1.10 -14.26 1.63
CA SER A 20 1.87 -14.75 2.78
C SER A 20 1.74 -13.89 4.05
N GLY A 21 1.01 -12.76 4.00
CA GLY A 21 0.89 -11.80 5.11
C GLY A 21 2.03 -10.78 5.20
N PHE A 22 3.11 -10.97 4.44
CA PHE A 22 4.23 -10.03 4.36
C PHE A 22 3.92 -8.82 3.48
N ALA A 23 4.49 -7.66 3.82
CA ALA A 23 4.39 -6.47 3.01
C ALA A 23 5.15 -6.66 1.69
N ALA A 24 4.44 -6.63 0.57
CA ALA A 24 5.02 -6.87 -0.76
C ALA A 24 5.51 -5.59 -1.43
N TYR A 25 4.81 -4.47 -1.21
CA TYR A 25 5.22 -3.15 -1.68
C TYR A 25 4.51 -2.05 -0.91
N PHE A 26 5.05 -0.85 -0.96
CA PHE A 26 4.40 0.35 -0.46
C PHE A 26 4.51 1.47 -1.49
N GLY A 27 3.62 2.46 -1.44
CA GLY A 27 3.64 3.56 -2.38
C GLY A 27 2.67 4.69 -2.05
N LYS A 28 2.83 5.81 -2.73
CA LYS A 28 1.94 6.96 -2.60
C LYS A 28 0.78 6.81 -3.57
N VAL A 29 -0.45 6.92 -3.09
CA VAL A 29 -1.64 6.91 -3.95
C VAL A 29 -1.64 8.16 -4.82
N VAL A 30 -1.63 7.95 -6.13
CA VAL A 30 -1.63 9.02 -7.14
C VAL A 30 -2.96 9.17 -7.85
N ASP A 31 -3.76 8.10 -7.93
CA ASP A 31 -5.06 8.10 -8.56
C ASP A 31 -5.93 6.96 -8.00
N VAL A 32 -7.25 7.13 -8.07
CA VAL A 32 -8.22 6.16 -7.56
C VAL A 32 -9.43 6.08 -8.50
N ASN A 33 -9.77 4.87 -8.93
CA ASN A 33 -11.00 4.59 -9.66
C ASN A 33 -12.01 3.93 -8.71
N GLU A 34 -13.04 4.70 -8.31
CA GLU A 34 -14.08 4.26 -7.38
C GLU A 34 -15.06 3.26 -8.02
N THR A 35 -15.25 3.31 -9.33
CA THR A 35 -16.14 2.41 -10.08
C THR A 35 -15.54 1.02 -10.20
N ASP A 36 -14.30 0.94 -10.67
CA ASP A 36 -13.56 -0.32 -10.86
C ASP A 36 -12.87 -0.81 -9.59
N LYS A 37 -12.96 -0.05 -8.49
CA LYS A 37 -12.33 -0.36 -7.20
C LYS A 37 -10.81 -0.57 -7.32
N GLU A 38 -10.17 0.32 -8.06
CA GLU A 38 -8.73 0.28 -8.34
C GLU A 38 -8.01 1.49 -7.72
N ILE A 39 -6.83 1.27 -7.17
CA ILE A 39 -5.96 2.27 -6.58
C ILE A 39 -4.64 2.25 -7.33
N LYS A 40 -4.25 3.40 -7.89
CA LYS A 40 -2.96 3.57 -8.55
C LYS A 40 -1.99 4.22 -7.58
N ILE A 41 -0.83 3.62 -7.43
CA ILE A 41 0.24 4.10 -6.56
C ILE A 41 1.51 4.36 -7.34
N ALA A 42 2.30 5.32 -6.89
CA ALA A 42 3.71 5.43 -7.21
C ALA A 42 4.49 4.62 -6.16
N ASP A 43 5.07 3.52 -6.60
CA ASP A 43 5.83 2.58 -5.78
C ASP A 43 7.01 3.31 -5.11
N GLY A 44 7.11 3.15 -3.80
CA GLY A 44 8.09 3.84 -2.96
C GLY A 44 9.50 3.25 -3.05
N LEU A 45 9.66 2.04 -3.60
CA LEU A 45 10.94 1.34 -3.75
C LEU A 45 11.56 1.60 -5.12
N THR A 46 10.76 1.41 -6.17
CA THR A 46 11.19 1.43 -7.57
C THR A 46 10.81 2.71 -8.30
N GLY A 47 9.89 3.52 -7.75
CA GLY A 47 9.31 4.68 -8.43
C GLY A 47 8.33 4.33 -9.55
N SER A 48 8.11 3.04 -9.83
CA SER A 48 7.21 2.59 -10.88
C SER A 48 5.73 2.77 -10.49
N LYS A 49 4.86 2.90 -11.49
CA LYS A 49 3.41 2.92 -11.23
C LYS A 49 2.91 1.50 -10.99
N ARG A 50 2.16 1.30 -9.92
CA ARG A 50 1.50 0.02 -9.59
C ARG A 50 0.02 0.21 -9.38
N TYR A 51 -0.71 -0.88 -9.55
CA TYR A 51 -2.16 -0.95 -9.39
C TYR A 51 -2.46 -1.96 -8.28
N CYS A 52 -3.33 -1.58 -7.35
CA CYS A 52 -3.77 -2.44 -6.26
C CYS A 52 -5.27 -2.26 -6.05
N ASN A 53 -5.90 -3.29 -5.47
CA ASN A 53 -7.30 -3.26 -5.08
C ASN A 53 -7.40 -2.88 -3.58
N SER A 54 -8.62 -2.81 -3.05
CA SER A 54 -8.81 -2.47 -1.62
C SER A 54 -8.43 -3.56 -0.63
N ARG A 55 -8.06 -4.75 -1.11
CA ARG A 55 -7.81 -5.90 -0.24
C ARG A 55 -6.35 -5.95 0.15
N ASN A 56 -6.09 -6.36 1.38
CA ASN A 56 -4.73 -6.49 1.92
C ASN A 56 -3.94 -5.18 1.74
N CYS A 57 -4.60 -4.06 1.99
CA CYS A 57 -4.00 -2.74 1.92
C CYS A 57 -4.22 -2.04 3.26
N GLU A 58 -3.20 -1.33 3.72
CA GLU A 58 -3.30 -0.39 4.83
C GLU A 58 -2.87 1.01 4.39
N ILE A 59 -3.56 2.04 4.91
CA ILE A 59 -3.39 3.43 4.51
C ILE A 59 -2.73 4.24 5.62
N PHE A 60 -1.67 4.95 5.26
CA PHE A 60 -0.85 5.78 6.12
C PHE A 60 -0.88 7.24 5.71
N LYS A 61 -0.75 8.14 6.69
CA LYS A 61 -0.73 9.58 6.42
C LYS A 61 0.60 10.04 5.82
N THR A 62 1.70 9.37 6.18
CA THR A 62 3.06 9.81 5.84
C THR A 62 3.87 8.66 5.25
N LYS A 63 4.92 9.01 4.49
CA LYS A 63 5.87 8.03 3.93
C LYS A 63 6.53 7.22 5.03
N LYS A 64 6.95 7.90 6.11
CA LYS A 64 7.68 7.29 7.21
C LYS A 64 6.91 6.12 7.81
N GLN A 65 5.63 6.33 8.16
CA GLN A 65 4.78 5.28 8.72
C GLN A 65 4.61 4.09 7.76
N ALA A 66 4.43 4.34 6.46
CA ALA A 66 4.32 3.26 5.48
C ALA A 66 5.63 2.49 5.29
N VAL A 67 6.78 3.15 5.41
CA VAL A 67 8.10 2.52 5.37
C VAL A 67 8.32 1.66 6.61
N GLU A 68 8.03 2.21 7.80
CA GLU A 68 8.15 1.50 9.07
C GLU A 68 7.28 0.22 9.06
N GLU A 69 6.04 0.33 8.60
CA GLU A 69 5.15 -0.82 8.42
C GLU A 69 5.68 -1.82 7.39
N TYR A 70 6.08 -1.35 6.21
CA TYR A 70 6.62 -2.21 5.17
C TYR A 70 7.83 -3.01 5.67
N GLN A 71 8.73 -2.36 6.42
CA GLN A 71 9.92 -3.00 7.01
C GLN A 71 9.54 -4.00 8.10
N TYR A 72 8.63 -3.64 9.01
CA TYR A 72 8.19 -4.53 10.08
C TYR A 72 7.61 -5.84 9.54
N TYR A 73 6.83 -5.78 8.45
CA TYR A 73 6.24 -6.95 7.81
C TYR A 73 7.11 -7.58 6.71
N GLN A 74 8.41 -7.31 6.67
CA GLN A 74 9.34 -8.10 5.85
C GLN A 74 9.62 -9.45 6.51
N PRO A 75 9.79 -10.52 5.72
CA PRO A 75 10.05 -11.86 6.25
C PRO A 75 11.34 -11.93 7.09
N GLU A 76 12.33 -11.09 6.81
CA GLU A 76 13.58 -10.98 7.58
C GLU A 76 13.38 -10.47 9.02
N ASN A 77 12.33 -9.67 9.27
CA ASN A 77 12.07 -9.04 10.56
C ASN A 77 11.01 -9.78 11.39
N LEU A 78 10.30 -10.72 10.77
CA LEU A 78 9.30 -11.59 11.41
C LEU A 78 9.85 -13.01 11.66
N GLY A 79 11.16 -13.19 11.54
CA GLY A 79 11.85 -14.46 11.76
C GLY A 79 11.93 -14.85 13.24
N ASP A 80 11.08 -15.82 13.59
CA ASP A 80 10.97 -16.68 14.80
C ASP A 80 10.77 -16.02 16.17
#